data_AF-H1KSX6-F1
#
_entry.id   AF-H1KSX6-F1
#
_cell.length_a   1.000
_cell.length_b   1.000
_cell.length_c   1.000
_cell.angle_alpha   90.00
_cell.angle_beta   90.00
_cell.angle_gamma   90.00
#
_symmetry.space_group_name_H-M   'P 1'
#
loop_
_entity.id
_entity.type
_entity.pdbx_description
1 polymer ?
#
loop_
_entity_poly.entity_id
_entity_poly.type
_entity_poly.pdbx_seq_one_letter_code
_entity_poly.pdbx_strand_id
1 'polypeptide(L)'
;MADFTDLIARAVSPSMSREERDQVYTVVRQAVQRLQDREGLAGDDPRILLQRHLIEETIRDVEFDIVRFLTLRKIEQARAAQNAEYEAQFTEKP
;
A
#
# COMPACT_ATOMS: atom_id res chain seq x y z
N MET A 1 -17.48 -3.05 0.72
CA MET A 1 -16.18 -3.01 0.00
C MET A 1 -15.31 -1.84 0.45
N ALA A 2 -15.87 -0.62 0.59
CA ALA A 2 -15.15 0.52 1.18
C ALA A 2 -14.54 0.18 2.56
N ASP A 3 -15.31 -0.46 3.45
CA ASP A 3 -14.84 -0.78 4.81
C ASP A 3 -13.58 -1.65 4.87
N PHE A 4 -13.42 -2.59 3.93
CA PHE A 4 -12.25 -3.47 3.91
C PHE A 4 -11.02 -2.78 3.33
N THR A 5 -11.21 -1.98 2.28
CA THR A 5 -10.15 -1.14 1.70
C THR A 5 -9.64 -0.14 2.73
N ASP A 6 -10.56 0.53 3.44
CA ASP A 6 -10.23 1.49 4.49
C ASP A 6 -9.51 0.82 5.67
N LEU A 7 -9.91 -0.41 6.03
CA LEU A 7 -9.24 -1.18 7.08
C LEU A 7 -7.78 -1.47 6.69
N ILE A 8 -7.54 -1.95 5.48
CA ILE A 8 -6.19 -2.22 4.98
C ILE A 8 -5.39 -0.93 4.91
N ALA A 9 -5.95 0.14 4.34
CA ALA A 9 -5.29 1.43 4.20
C ALA A 9 -4.91 2.06 5.54
N ARG A 10 -5.65 1.79 6.62
CA ARG A 10 -5.29 2.22 7.99
C ARG A 10 -4.23 1.33 8.63
N ALA A 11 -4.12 0.08 8.22
CA ALA A 11 -3.18 -0.89 8.77
C ALA A 11 -1.78 -0.79 8.16
N VAL A 12 -1.63 -0.14 7.00
CA VAL A 12 -0.34 0.09 6.34
C VAL A 12 -0.06 1.59 6.16
N SER A 13 1.21 1.96 6.15
CA SER A 13 1.66 3.35 6.00
C SER A 13 2.79 3.46 4.98
N PRO A 14 2.92 4.60 4.26
CA PRO A 14 4.07 4.88 3.40
C PRO A 14 5.41 4.91 4.13
N SER A 15 5.42 5.08 5.46
CA SER A 15 6.65 5.01 6.26
C SER A 15 7.16 3.59 6.50
N MET A 16 6.30 2.58 6.32
CA MET A 16 6.66 1.17 6.50
C MET A 16 7.51 0.69 5.32
N SER A 17 8.42 -0.25 5.59
CA SER A 17 9.09 -1.00 4.53
C SER A 17 8.09 -1.88 3.77
N ARG A 18 8.51 -2.36 2.59
CA ARG A 18 7.68 -3.31 1.83
C ARG A 18 7.48 -4.60 2.60
N GLU A 19 8.51 -5.08 3.29
CA GLU A 19 8.48 -6.29 4.10
C GLU A 19 7.51 -6.16 5.28
N GLU A 20 7.49 -4.99 5.95
CA GLU A 20 6.54 -4.72 7.03
C GLU A 20 5.09 -4.72 6.54
N ARG A 21 4.82 -4.16 5.34
CA ARG A 21 3.47 -4.21 4.74
C ARG A 21 3.08 -5.63 4.31
N ASP A 22 4.01 -6.39 3.74
CA ASP A 22 3.79 -7.79 3.37
C ASP A 22 3.43 -8.67 4.60
N GLN A 23 4.00 -8.37 5.77
CA GLN A 23 3.62 -9.02 7.03
C GLN A 23 2.17 -8.70 7.43
N VAL A 24 1.75 -7.45 7.33
CA VAL A 24 0.35 -7.05 7.59
C VAL A 24 -0.60 -7.76 6.64
N TYR A 25 -0.28 -7.79 5.34
CA TYR A 25 -1.09 -8.50 4.34
C TYR A 25 -1.17 -10.01 4.61
N THR A 26 -0.10 -10.61 5.11
CA THR A 26 -0.10 -12.02 5.53
C THR A 26 -1.09 -12.26 6.67
N VAL A 27 -1.10 -11.38 7.68
CA VAL A 27 -2.05 -11.46 8.80
C VAL A 27 -3.50 -11.31 8.33
N VAL A 28 -3.77 -10.37 7.41
CA VAL A 28 -5.10 -10.17 6.83
C VAL A 28 -5.58 -11.43 6.10
N ARG A 29 -4.72 -12.01 5.24
CA ARG A 29 -5.03 -13.27 4.54
C ARG A 29 -5.35 -14.41 5.50
N GLN A 30 -4.55 -14.57 6.55
CA GLN A 30 -4.78 -15.59 7.58
C GLN A 30 -6.08 -15.35 8.35
N ALA A 31 -6.41 -14.10 8.69
CA ALA A 31 -7.64 -13.76 9.40
C ALA A 31 -8.88 -14.12 8.57
N VAL A 32 -8.85 -13.81 7.27
CA VAL A 32 -9.94 -14.19 6.35
C VAL A 32 -10.02 -15.71 6.21
N GLN A 33 -8.90 -16.41 6.06
CA GLN A 33 -8.91 -17.87 5.97
C GLN A 33 -9.55 -18.50 7.21
N ARG A 34 -9.19 -18.05 8.42
CA ARG A 34 -9.82 -18.53 9.66
C ARG A 34 -11.32 -18.27 9.72
N LEU A 35 -11.79 -17.16 9.15
CA LEU A 35 -13.22 -16.85 9.06
C LEU A 35 -13.93 -17.82 8.10
N GLN A 36 -13.34 -18.08 6.94
CA GLN A 36 -13.86 -19.03 5.95
C GLN A 36 -13.91 -20.46 6.50
N ASP A 37 -12.86 -20.89 7.20
CA ASP A 37 -12.80 -22.21 7.84
C ASP A 37 -13.92 -22.38 8.89
N ARG A 38 -14.23 -21.30 9.62
CA ARG A 38 -15.32 -21.30 10.62
C ARG A 38 -16.70 -21.42 9.99
N GLU A 39 -16.88 -20.94 8.77
CA GLU A 39 -18.14 -21.04 8.03
C GLU A 39 -18.33 -22.42 7.38
N GLY A 40 -17.33 -23.31 7.47
CA GLY A 40 -17.40 -24.68 6.96
C GLY A 40 -17.44 -24.77 5.43
N LEU A 41 -17.03 -23.69 4.75
CA LEU A 41 -17.00 -23.62 3.29
C LEU A 41 -15.81 -24.40 2.73
N ALA A 42 -16.03 -25.14 1.65
CA ALA A 42 -14.97 -25.87 0.95
C ALA A 42 -14.01 -24.89 0.25
N GLY A 43 -12.71 -25.20 0.21
CA GLY A 43 -11.70 -24.27 -0.32
C GLY A 43 -11.82 -23.95 -1.81
N ASP A 44 -12.59 -24.74 -2.56
CA ASP A 44 -12.96 -24.58 -3.97
C ASP A 44 -14.34 -23.91 -4.16
N ASP A 45 -15.00 -23.51 -3.07
CA ASP A 45 -16.25 -22.77 -3.14
C ASP A 45 -16.04 -21.46 -3.93
N PRO A 46 -16.83 -21.19 -4.98
CA PRO A 46 -16.70 -19.98 -5.80
C PRO A 46 -16.73 -18.68 -4.99
N ARG A 47 -17.44 -18.65 -3.85
CA ARG A 47 -17.50 -17.49 -2.96
C ARG A 47 -16.16 -17.23 -2.29
N ILE A 48 -15.47 -18.29 -1.85
CA ILE A 48 -14.11 -18.20 -1.28
C ILE A 48 -13.13 -17.72 -2.34
N LEU A 49 -13.20 -18.27 -3.55
CA LEU A 49 -12.32 -17.88 -4.65
C LEU A 49 -12.49 -16.40 -5.00
N LEU A 50 -13.74 -15.93 -5.11
CA LEU A 50 -14.05 -14.52 -5.33
C LEU A 50 -13.53 -13.64 -4.19
N GLN A 51 -13.77 -14.03 -2.93
CA GLN A 51 -13.34 -13.26 -1.78
C GLN A 51 -11.80 -13.14 -1.72
N ARG A 52 -11.07 -14.23 -1.98
CA ARG A 52 -9.60 -14.22 -2.07
C ARG A 52 -9.13 -13.29 -3.19
N HIS A 53 -9.77 -13.34 -4.35
CA HIS A 53 -9.43 -12.46 -5.47
C HIS A 53 -9.60 -10.98 -5.11
N LEU A 54 -10.75 -10.62 -4.52
CA LEU A 54 -11.04 -9.24 -4.12
C LEU A 54 -10.06 -8.72 -3.06
N ILE A 55 -9.59 -9.58 -2.16
CA ILE A 55 -8.58 -9.20 -1.17
C ILE A 55 -7.24 -8.88 -1.84
N GLU A 56 -6.78 -9.73 -2.76
CA GLU A 56 -5.53 -9.50 -3.48
C GLU A 56 -5.60 -8.26 -4.38
N GLU A 57 -6.76 -7.99 -4.97
CA GLU A 57 -7.02 -6.75 -5.72
C GLU A 57 -6.94 -5.52 -4.79
N THR A 58 -7.63 -5.56 -3.64
CA THR A 58 -7.60 -4.47 -2.66
C THR A 58 -6.17 -4.19 -2.18
N ILE A 59 -5.39 -5.24 -1.89
CA ILE A 59 -3.98 -5.10 -1.47
C ILE A 59 -3.16 -4.43 -2.57
N ARG A 60 -3.37 -4.83 -3.83
CA ARG A 60 -2.66 -4.24 -4.97
C ARG A 60 -2.98 -2.76 -5.15
N ASP A 61 -4.24 -2.38 -4.99
CA ASP A 61 -4.67 -0.98 -5.13
C ASP A 61 -4.06 -0.11 -4.03
N VAL A 62 -4.06 -0.59 -2.78
CA VAL A 62 -3.42 0.12 -1.66
C VAL A 62 -1.91 0.25 -1.88
N GLU A 63 -1.23 -0.80 -2.34
CA GLU A 63 0.20 -0.72 -2.67
C GLU A 63 0.48 0.28 -3.80
N PHE A 64 -0.37 0.30 -4.82
CA PHE A 64 -0.25 1.26 -5.93
C PHE A 64 -0.33 2.70 -5.40
N ASP A 65 -1.29 3.00 -4.52
CA ASP A 65 -1.44 4.32 -3.93
C ASP A 65 -0.24 4.72 -3.06
N ILE A 66 0.30 3.79 -2.27
CA ILE A 66 1.51 4.02 -1.48
C ILE A 66 2.71 4.33 -2.37
N VAL A 67 2.94 3.51 -3.41
CA VAL A 67 4.05 3.70 -4.34
C VAL A 67 3.92 5.02 -5.08
N ARG A 68 2.70 5.36 -5.52
CA ARG A 68 2.40 6.64 -6.17
C ARG A 68 2.72 7.81 -5.25
N PHE A 69 2.26 7.76 -3.98
CA PHE A 69 2.54 8.80 -2.99
C PHE A 69 4.05 8.97 -2.76
N LEU A 70 4.78 7.88 -2.54
CA LEU A 70 6.23 7.92 -2.33
C LEU A 70 6.99 8.47 -3.54
N THR A 71 6.54 8.12 -4.74
CA THR A 71 7.12 8.61 -6.00
C THR A 71 6.95 10.12 -6.13
N LEU A 72 5.72 10.62 -5.93
CA LEU A 72 5.44 12.06 -6.01
C LEU A 72 6.25 12.85 -4.98
N ARG A 73 6.34 12.35 -3.74
CA ARG A 73 7.16 12.97 -2.69
C ARG A 73 8.65 13.04 -3.06
N LYS A 74 9.21 11.99 -3.67
CA LYS A 74 10.61 11.99 -4.14
C LYS A 74 10.83 13.02 -5.26
N ILE A 75 9.88 13.14 -6.18
CA ILE A 75 9.94 14.14 -7.26
C ILE A 75 9.93 15.55 -6.68
N GLU A 76 9.07 15.84 -5.70
CA GLU A 76 9.03 17.14 -5.02
C GLU A 76 10.34 17.45 -4.31
N GLN A 77 10.92 16.49 -3.59
CA GLN A 77 12.22 16.66 -2.92
C GLN A 77 13.35 16.94 -3.91
N ALA A 78 13.38 16.20 -5.03
CA ALA A 78 14.39 16.41 -6.08
C ALA A 78 14.25 17.81 -6.71
N ARG A 79 13.03 18.28 -6.95
CA ARG A 79 12.78 19.64 -7.45
C ARG A 79 13.22 20.71 -6.45
N ALA A 80 12.92 20.54 -5.17
CA ALA A 80 13.35 21.47 -4.13
C ALA A 80 14.88 21.56 -4.03
N ALA A 81 15.57 20.41 -4.10
CA ALA A 81 17.04 20.37 -4.11
C ALA A 81 17.62 21.09 -5.35
N GLN A 82 17.09 20.83 -6.55
CA GLN A 82 17.53 21.50 -7.78
C GLN A 82 17.31 23.02 -7.72
N ASN A 83 16.18 23.46 -7.20
CA ASN A 83 15.91 24.89 -7.06
C ASN A 83 16.87 25.55 -6.06
N ALA A 84 17.17 24.90 -4.93
CA ALA A 84 18.13 25.41 -3.96
C ALA A 84 19.56 25.48 -4.54
N GLU A 85 19.98 24.46 -5.30
CA GLU A 85 21.26 24.47 -6.01
C GLU A 85 21.32 25.59 -7.06
N TYR A 86 20.24 25.81 -7.80
CA TYR A 86 20.13 26.90 -8.76
C TYR A 86 20.24 28.25 -8.05
N GLU A 87 19.42 28.52 -7.02
CA GLU A 87 19.44 29.77 -6.26
C GLU A 87 20.83 30.06 -5.66
N ALA A 88 21.50 29.04 -5.11
CA ALA A 88 22.85 29.16 -4.58
C ALA A 88 23.87 29.66 -5.64
N GLN A 89 23.75 29.19 -6.89
CA GLN A 89 24.61 29.62 -8.00
C GLN A 89 24.41 31.09 -8.40
N PHE A 90 23.23 31.68 -8.16
CA PHE A 90 22.98 33.10 -8.44
C PHE A 90 23.30 34.00 -7.24
N THR A 91 23.36 33.48 -6.02
CA THR A 91 23.79 34.24 -4.84
C THR A 91 25.31 34.33 -4.67
N GLU A 92 26.09 33.44 -5.31
CA GLU A 92 27.57 33.48 -5.28
C GLU A 92 28.21 34.31 -6.40
N LYS A 93 27.43 34.89 -7.32
CA LYS A 93 27.94 35.73 -8.39
C LYS A 93 28.04 37.19 -7.90
N PRO A 94 29.23 37.83 -7.90
CA PRO A 94 29.43 39.21 -7.43
C PRO A 94 28.76 40.26 -8.32
#